data_AF-A0ABD1XDW0-F1
#
_entry.id   AF-A0ABD1XDW0-F1
#
_cell.length_a   1.000
_cell.length_b   1.000
_cell.length_c   1.000
_cell.angle_alpha   90.00
_cell.angle_beta   90.00
_cell.angle_gamma   90.00
#
_symmetry.space_group_name_H-M   'P 1'
#
loop_
_entity.id
_entity.type
_entity.pdbx_description
1 polymer ?
#
loop_
_entity_poly.entity_id
_entity_poly.type
_entity_poly.pdbx_seq_one_letter_code
_entity_poly.pdbx_strand_id
1 'polypeptide(L)'
;MAMAYLEESTTKSSLLLLFFCFTLTASNLLSATAANPIPTPWPHQFHSILFVNYSGSLSLIDLWYDWPNGRNFNIIQHQLGKLLYDVEWNNGTTFFYTLDSTKECRSNQIEVGILRPNWLDGATYLGQQHVDGFLCNVWEKVEFIWYYEDVVTKRPVHWVFYTGRSIQVMTFEVGAVLDDAKWQAPVYCFDKKDVKPGYNSDNKVDANFLKPQLEGVLRGSMQL
;
A
#
# COMPACT_ATOMS: atom_id res chain seq x y z
N MET A 1 -80.99 -37.62 -25.63
CA MET A 1 -80.63 -38.88 -26.31
C MET A 1 -80.27 -38.54 -27.74
N ALA A 2 -79.23 -39.20 -28.27
CA ALA A 2 -78.70 -39.15 -29.63
C ALA A 2 -77.76 -37.97 -29.97
N MET A 3 -76.51 -38.37 -30.19
CA MET A 3 -75.41 -37.67 -30.81
C MET A 3 -75.71 -37.30 -32.28
N ALA A 4 -75.11 -36.22 -32.76
CA ALA A 4 -74.89 -36.01 -34.19
C ALA A 4 -73.40 -35.79 -34.42
N TYR A 5 -72.84 -36.61 -35.31
CA TYR A 5 -71.45 -36.64 -35.75
C TYR A 5 -71.41 -36.33 -37.25
N LEU A 6 -70.38 -35.55 -37.64
CA LEU A 6 -69.70 -35.48 -38.96
C LEU A 6 -70.49 -34.80 -40.11
N GLU A 7 -69.90 -34.08 -41.07
CA GLU A 7 -68.52 -34.00 -41.56
C GLU A 7 -68.27 -32.70 -42.37
N GLU A 8 -67.06 -32.56 -42.90
CA GLU A 8 -66.28 -31.35 -43.21
C GLU A 8 -66.63 -30.54 -44.49
N SER A 9 -66.13 -29.29 -44.55
CA SER A 9 -65.70 -28.67 -45.81
C SER A 9 -64.47 -27.79 -45.61
N THR A 10 -63.41 -28.18 -46.31
CA THR A 10 -62.06 -27.64 -46.34
C THR A 10 -61.99 -26.25 -46.98
N THR A 11 -61.25 -25.32 -46.37
CA THR A 11 -60.74 -24.14 -47.10
C THR A 11 -59.26 -23.92 -46.77
N LYS A 12 -58.47 -23.86 -47.85
CA LYS A 12 -57.01 -23.77 -47.90
C LYS A 12 -56.51 -22.51 -47.18
N SER A 13 -55.66 -22.67 -46.18
CA SER A 13 -54.84 -21.57 -45.65
C SER A 13 -53.38 -21.81 -46.02
N SER A 14 -52.89 -20.99 -46.93
CA SER A 14 -51.48 -20.88 -47.29
C SER A 14 -50.75 -20.25 -46.12
N LEU A 15 -50.09 -21.06 -45.26
CA LEU A 15 -49.10 -20.55 -44.33
C LEU A 15 -47.74 -20.56 -45.01
N LEU A 16 -47.30 -19.38 -45.48
CA LEU A 16 -45.91 -19.09 -45.76
C LEU A 16 -45.07 -19.41 -44.51
N LEU A 17 -44.17 -20.39 -44.63
CA LEU A 17 -43.05 -20.58 -43.71
C LEU A 17 -42.07 -19.41 -43.89
N LEU A 18 -42.24 -18.36 -43.09
CA LEU A 18 -41.22 -17.32 -42.90
C LEU A 18 -40.08 -17.92 -42.07
N PHE A 19 -39.09 -18.50 -42.77
CA PHE A 19 -37.77 -18.77 -42.19
C PHE A 19 -37.13 -17.42 -41.84
N PHE A 20 -37.30 -16.98 -40.60
CA PHE A 20 -36.57 -15.85 -40.06
C PHE A 20 -35.13 -16.32 -39.77
N CYS A 21 -34.25 -16.22 -40.78
CA CYS A 21 -32.82 -16.33 -40.58
C CYS A 21 -32.38 -15.17 -39.68
N PHE A 22 -32.36 -15.40 -38.36
CA PHE A 22 -31.62 -14.56 -37.43
C PHE A 22 -30.13 -14.71 -37.79
N THR A 23 -29.63 -13.84 -38.66
CA THR A 23 -28.20 -13.67 -38.83
C THR A 23 -27.66 -13.10 -37.53
N LEU A 24 -27.15 -13.95 -36.65
CA LEU A 24 -26.25 -13.52 -35.58
C LEU A 24 -25.04 -12.89 -36.26
N THR A 25 -25.05 -11.57 -36.42
CA THR A 25 -23.83 -10.82 -36.65
C THR A 25 -23.03 -10.89 -35.36
N ALA A 26 -22.17 -11.91 -35.25
CA ALA A 26 -21.13 -11.97 -34.25
C ALA A 26 -20.26 -10.72 -34.41
N SER A 27 -20.61 -9.69 -33.67
CA SER A 27 -19.83 -8.47 -33.56
C SER A 27 -18.62 -8.86 -32.75
N ASN A 28 -17.54 -9.24 -33.43
CA ASN A 28 -16.23 -9.37 -32.82
C ASN A 28 -15.81 -7.96 -32.38
N LEU A 29 -16.31 -7.54 -31.22
CA LEU A 29 -15.69 -6.48 -30.45
C LEU A 29 -14.31 -7.03 -30.09
N LEU A 30 -13.31 -6.67 -30.90
CA LEU A 30 -11.93 -6.64 -30.47
C LEU A 30 -11.92 -5.78 -29.20
N SER A 31 -12.01 -6.42 -28.04
CA SER A 31 -11.64 -5.79 -26.78
C SER A 31 -10.18 -5.42 -26.95
N ALA A 32 -9.91 -4.16 -27.28
CA ALA A 32 -8.61 -3.59 -27.05
C ALA A 32 -8.32 -3.86 -25.57
N THR A 33 -7.38 -4.76 -25.30
CA THR A 33 -6.92 -5.00 -23.93
C THR A 33 -6.43 -3.67 -23.42
N ALA A 34 -7.23 -3.00 -22.58
CA ALA A 34 -6.84 -1.73 -22.00
C ALA A 34 -5.48 -1.93 -21.33
N ALA A 35 -4.55 -1.02 -21.60
CA ALA A 35 -3.24 -1.09 -20.98
C ALA A 35 -3.41 -1.11 -19.46
N ASN A 36 -2.56 -1.89 -18.78
CA ASN A 36 -2.58 -1.94 -17.33
C ASN A 36 -2.35 -0.54 -16.74
N PRO A 37 -3.00 -0.21 -15.62
CA PRO A 37 -2.79 1.07 -14.96
C PRO A 37 -1.34 1.17 -14.44
N ILE A 38 -0.82 2.40 -14.48
CA ILE A 38 0.49 2.74 -13.92
C ILE A 38 0.26 3.24 -12.48
N PRO A 39 1.04 2.79 -11.48
CA PRO A 39 0.94 3.31 -10.12
C PRO A 39 1.17 4.82 -10.08
N THR A 40 0.40 5.54 -9.27
CA THR A 40 0.60 6.97 -9.07
C THR A 40 1.83 7.21 -8.19
N PRO A 41 2.79 8.05 -8.63
CA PRO A 41 3.90 8.44 -7.76
C PRO A 41 3.38 9.10 -6.49
N TRP A 42 4.04 8.85 -5.37
CA TRP A 42 3.74 9.59 -4.14
C TRP A 42 3.94 11.09 -4.36
N PRO A 43 3.10 11.94 -3.75
CA PRO A 43 3.32 13.37 -3.77
C PRO A 43 4.62 13.69 -3.02
N HIS A 44 5.27 14.78 -3.41
CA HIS A 44 6.54 15.19 -2.80
C HIS A 44 6.43 15.48 -1.30
N GLN A 45 5.26 15.88 -0.83
CA GLN A 45 4.99 16.14 0.57
C GLN A 45 3.59 15.64 0.92
N PHE A 46 3.45 14.97 2.05
CA PHE A 46 2.14 14.61 2.60
C PHE A 46 2.22 14.31 4.09
N HIS A 47 1.04 14.33 4.72
CA HIS A 47 0.81 13.81 6.05
C HIS A 47 -0.20 12.66 5.99
N SER A 48 -0.01 11.64 6.82
CA SER A 48 -0.91 10.50 6.87
C SER A 48 -0.98 9.90 8.27
N ILE A 49 -2.18 9.56 8.71
CA ILE A 49 -2.39 8.66 9.84
C ILE A 49 -2.57 7.25 9.31
N LEU A 50 -1.77 6.32 9.82
CA LEU A 50 -1.74 4.93 9.42
C LEU A 50 -2.13 4.04 10.59
N PHE A 51 -2.95 3.03 10.33
CA PHE A 51 -3.21 1.95 11.27
C PHE A 51 -2.42 0.72 10.86
N VAL A 52 -1.65 0.16 11.79
CA VAL A 52 -0.77 -0.98 11.55
C VAL A 52 -1.23 -2.16 12.37
N ASN A 53 -1.29 -3.32 11.74
CA ASN A 53 -1.54 -4.59 12.39
C ASN A 53 -0.42 -5.58 12.04
N TYR A 54 0.19 -6.15 13.07
CA TYR A 54 1.12 -7.25 12.92
C TYR A 54 0.72 -8.40 13.84
N SER A 55 -0.03 -9.36 13.29
CA SER A 55 -0.52 -10.54 14.02
C SER A 55 -1.26 -10.18 15.32
N GLY A 56 -2.04 -9.10 15.30
CA GLY A 56 -2.77 -8.57 16.45
C GLY A 56 -2.01 -7.55 17.29
N SER A 57 -0.71 -7.31 17.02
CA SER A 57 0.03 -6.19 17.61
C SER A 57 -0.32 -4.92 16.84
N LEU A 58 -1.10 -4.03 17.48
CA LEU A 58 -1.65 -2.84 16.84
C LEU A 58 -0.82 -1.59 17.16
N SER A 59 -0.70 -0.70 16.18
CA SER A 59 -0.15 0.64 16.38
C SER A 59 -0.76 1.66 15.42
N LEU A 60 -0.69 2.93 15.80
CA LEU A 60 -0.90 4.05 14.90
C LEU A 60 0.44 4.67 14.54
N ILE A 61 0.56 5.12 13.29
CA ILE A 61 1.69 5.94 12.84
C ILE A 61 1.14 7.28 12.36
N ASP A 62 1.66 8.36 12.92
CA ASP A 62 1.53 9.71 12.39
C ASP A 62 2.76 9.99 11.53
N LEU A 63 2.56 9.91 10.21
CA LEU A 63 3.60 9.92 9.18
C LEU A 63 3.68 11.29 8.52
N TRP A 64 4.86 11.90 8.54
CA TRP A 64 5.21 13.08 7.76
C TRP A 64 6.27 12.72 6.72
N TYR A 65 5.95 12.95 5.46
CA TYR A 65 6.86 12.71 4.34
C TYR A 65 7.20 14.04 3.66
N ASP A 66 8.50 14.31 3.50
CA ASP A 66 9.00 15.55 2.91
C ASP A 66 10.21 15.28 2.00
N TRP A 67 9.92 14.88 0.76
CA TRP A 67 10.92 14.52 -0.24
C TRP A 67 11.85 15.69 -0.64
N PRO A 68 11.38 16.94 -0.86
CA PRO A 68 12.26 18.05 -1.20
C PRO A 68 13.36 18.30 -0.18
N ASN A 69 13.06 18.09 1.11
CA ASN A 69 14.03 18.21 2.21
C ASN A 69 14.65 16.85 2.62
N GLY A 70 14.30 15.78 1.90
CA GLY A 70 14.86 14.45 2.06
C GLY A 70 14.70 13.86 3.46
N ARG A 71 13.50 13.95 4.03
CA ARG A 71 13.21 13.53 5.40
C ARG A 71 11.84 12.84 5.51
N ASN A 72 11.77 11.84 6.38
CA ASN A 72 10.57 11.06 6.68
C ASN A 72 10.46 10.88 8.20
N PHE A 73 9.27 11.06 8.77
CA PHE A 73 9.08 11.02 10.21
C PHE A 73 7.86 10.19 10.58
N ASN A 74 8.10 9.05 11.21
CA ASN A 74 7.09 8.18 11.79
C ASN A 74 6.99 8.45 13.30
N ILE A 75 5.84 8.91 13.77
CA ILE A 75 5.51 8.99 15.20
C ILE A 75 4.60 7.82 15.52
N ILE A 76 5.13 6.82 16.22
CA ILE A 76 4.56 5.48 16.35
C ILE A 76 4.00 5.29 17.76
N GLN A 77 2.68 5.16 17.87
CA GLN A 77 1.99 4.81 19.11
C GLN A 77 1.55 3.35 19.07
N HIS A 78 2.26 2.49 19.80
CA HIS A 78 1.84 1.11 20.03
C HIS A 78 0.65 1.05 20.99
N GLN A 79 -0.26 0.09 20.80
CA GLN A 79 -1.41 -0.09 21.69
C GLN A 79 -1.00 -0.30 23.16
N LEU A 80 0.08 -1.04 23.41
CA LEU A 80 0.59 -1.37 24.74
C LEU A 80 2.07 -0.96 24.93
N GLY A 81 2.50 0.14 24.30
CA GLY A 81 3.90 0.56 24.31
C GLY A 81 4.09 2.07 24.42
N LYS A 82 5.36 2.47 24.44
CA LYS A 82 5.77 3.88 24.48
C LYS A 82 5.58 4.54 23.12
N LEU A 83 5.45 5.87 23.15
CA LEU A 83 5.48 6.69 21.94
C LEU A 83 6.91 6.72 21.40
N LEU A 84 7.09 6.12 20.23
CA LEU A 84 8.38 6.02 19.56
C LEU A 84 8.44 7.01 18.39
N TYR A 85 9.54 7.72 18.30
CA TYR A 85 9.83 8.65 17.22
C TYR A 85 10.89 8.04 16.33
N ASP A 86 10.62 7.97 15.03
CA ASP A 86 11.53 7.45 14.00
C ASP A 86 11.67 8.48 12.89
N VAL A 87 12.79 9.20 12.89
CA VAL A 87 13.11 10.22 11.90
C VAL A 87 14.24 9.72 11.01
N GLU A 88 14.02 9.81 9.70
CA GLU A 88 14.85 9.23 8.66
C GLU A 88 15.23 10.31 7.64
N TRP A 89 16.44 10.21 7.08
CA TRP A 89 16.94 11.11 6.05
C TRP A 89 17.34 10.36 4.77
N ASN A 90 17.33 11.08 3.65
CA ASN A 90 17.75 10.57 2.33
C ASN A 90 19.19 10.05 2.29
N ASN A 91 20.05 10.50 3.19
CA ASN A 91 21.42 10.00 3.29
C ASN A 91 21.50 8.65 4.03
N GLY A 92 20.36 8.07 4.44
CA GLY A 92 20.29 6.81 5.14
C GLY A 92 20.37 6.88 6.65
N THR A 93 20.65 8.04 7.23
CA THR A 93 20.65 8.19 8.68
C THR A 93 19.22 8.06 9.21
N THR A 94 19.04 7.33 10.30
CA THR A 94 17.77 7.26 11.04
C THR A 94 18.04 7.31 12.54
N PHE A 95 17.15 7.98 13.28
CA PHE A 95 17.13 7.99 14.74
C PHE A 95 15.79 7.47 15.25
N PHE A 96 15.88 6.56 16.21
CA PHE A 96 14.75 6.06 17.01
C PHE A 96 14.88 6.58 18.42
N TYR A 97 13.89 7.31 18.92
CA TYR A 97 13.95 7.88 20.27
C TYR A 97 12.60 8.01 20.96
N THR A 98 12.64 8.20 22.28
CA THR A 98 11.47 8.54 23.11
C THR A 98 11.67 9.91 23.73
N LEU A 99 10.63 10.75 23.78
CA LEU A 99 10.70 12.08 24.41
C LEU A 99 10.31 12.09 25.89
N ASP A 100 9.93 10.95 26.45
CA ASP A 100 9.59 10.81 27.86
C ASP A 100 10.84 10.83 28.75
N SER A 101 10.65 10.60 30.06
CA SER A 101 11.74 10.61 31.04
C SER A 101 12.80 9.55 30.82
N THR A 102 12.53 8.50 30.02
CA THR A 102 13.50 7.45 29.72
C THR A 102 14.60 7.93 28.77
N LYS A 103 14.30 8.91 27.91
CA LYS A 103 15.24 9.50 26.94
C LYS A 103 16.03 8.44 26.17
N GLU A 104 15.32 7.42 25.70
CA GLU A 104 15.95 6.38 24.92
C GLU A 104 16.28 6.92 23.53
N CYS A 105 17.46 6.54 23.02
CA CYS A 105 17.83 6.79 21.64
C CYS A 105 18.74 5.68 21.09
N ARG A 106 18.50 5.32 19.83
CA ARG A 106 19.43 4.55 18.98
C ARG A 106 19.44 5.14 17.58
N SER A 107 20.54 4.99 16.86
CA SER A 107 20.66 5.38 15.47
C SER A 107 21.09 4.21 14.60
N ASN A 108 20.68 4.24 13.34
CA ASN A 108 21.07 3.28 12.34
C ASN A 108 21.43 4.01 11.04
N GLN A 109 22.21 3.35 10.18
CA GLN A 109 22.52 3.80 8.83
C GLN A 109 21.94 2.79 7.84
N ILE A 110 21.04 3.25 6.99
CA ILE A 110 20.25 2.49 6.03
C ILE A 110 20.62 2.99 4.63
N GLU A 111 21.32 2.18 3.84
CA GLU A 111 21.88 2.61 2.54
C GLU A 111 20.85 3.17 1.54
N VAL A 112 19.58 2.74 1.64
CA VAL A 112 18.51 3.14 0.72
C VAL A 112 17.97 4.56 0.99
N GLY A 113 18.02 5.03 2.24
CA GLY A 113 17.31 6.24 2.67
C GLY A 113 15.78 6.09 2.62
N ILE A 114 15.08 7.22 2.53
CA ILE A 114 13.60 7.24 2.46
C ILE A 114 13.13 6.88 1.05
N LEU A 115 11.90 6.35 0.94
CA LEU A 115 11.32 5.99 -0.36
C LEU A 115 11.19 7.21 -1.28
N ARG A 116 11.60 7.03 -2.53
CA ARG A 116 11.41 8.04 -3.59
C ARG A 116 9.93 8.09 -4.01
N PRO A 117 9.44 9.22 -4.54
CA PRO A 117 8.08 9.32 -5.06
C PRO A 117 7.65 8.18 -5.98
N ASN A 118 8.56 7.72 -6.84
CA ASN A 118 8.32 6.68 -7.84
C ASN A 118 8.76 5.27 -7.39
N TRP A 119 8.79 4.98 -6.08
CA TRP A 119 9.30 3.70 -5.56
C TRP A 119 8.56 2.45 -6.10
N LEU A 120 7.35 2.61 -6.64
CA LEU A 120 6.57 1.56 -7.31
C LEU A 120 6.94 1.34 -8.79
N ASP A 121 7.87 2.10 -9.37
CA ASP A 121 8.31 1.88 -10.76
C ASP A 121 8.80 0.45 -10.97
N GLY A 122 8.31 -0.23 -12.01
CA GLY A 122 8.63 -1.64 -12.27
C GLY A 122 7.90 -2.64 -11.37
N ALA A 123 6.89 -2.22 -10.59
CA ALA A 123 6.01 -3.14 -9.87
C ALA A 123 5.10 -3.94 -10.80
N THR A 124 4.76 -5.16 -10.40
CA THR A 124 3.86 -6.06 -11.13
C THR A 124 2.42 -5.73 -10.80
N TYR A 125 1.60 -5.37 -11.79
CA TYR A 125 0.17 -5.18 -11.59
C TYR A 125 -0.55 -6.54 -11.45
N LEU A 126 -1.36 -6.67 -10.40
CA LEU A 126 -2.05 -7.92 -10.04
C LEU A 126 -3.55 -7.91 -10.30
N GLY A 127 -4.11 -6.78 -10.77
CA GLY A 127 -5.54 -6.61 -10.97
C GLY A 127 -6.19 -5.74 -9.89
N GLN A 128 -7.51 -5.85 -9.77
CA GLN A 128 -8.30 -5.05 -8.83
C GLN A 128 -8.85 -5.89 -7.68
N GLN A 129 -8.90 -5.32 -6.48
CA GLN A 129 -9.45 -5.95 -5.28
C GLN A 129 -10.21 -4.94 -4.43
N HIS A 130 -11.25 -5.39 -3.75
CA HIS A 130 -11.94 -4.55 -2.75
C HIS A 130 -11.22 -4.66 -1.40
N VAL A 131 -10.81 -3.53 -0.83
CA VAL A 131 -10.13 -3.43 0.47
C VAL A 131 -10.64 -2.18 1.19
N ASP A 132 -11.01 -2.33 2.47
CA ASP A 132 -11.45 -1.24 3.35
C ASP A 132 -12.55 -0.34 2.76
N GLY A 133 -13.43 -0.92 1.93
CA GLY A 133 -14.52 -0.22 1.25
C GLY A 133 -14.16 0.43 -0.10
N PHE A 134 -12.92 0.31 -0.55
CA PHE A 134 -12.42 0.85 -1.82
C PHE A 134 -12.19 -0.25 -2.84
N LEU A 135 -12.50 0.00 -4.11
CA LEU A 135 -11.99 -0.80 -5.22
C LEU A 135 -10.58 -0.30 -5.55
N CYS A 136 -9.58 -1.15 -5.32
CA CYS A 136 -8.17 -0.78 -5.46
C CYS A 136 -7.52 -1.50 -6.65
N ASN A 137 -6.65 -0.79 -7.36
CA ASN A 137 -5.61 -1.41 -8.16
C ASN A 137 -4.54 -1.98 -7.21
N VAL A 138 -4.00 -3.15 -7.53
CA VAL A 138 -3.02 -3.85 -6.69
C VAL A 138 -1.71 -4.03 -7.44
N TRP A 139 -0.59 -3.66 -6.81
CA TRP A 139 0.75 -3.94 -7.32
C TRP A 139 1.57 -4.70 -6.30
N GLU A 140 2.43 -5.57 -6.80
CA GLU A 140 3.46 -6.24 -6.02
C GLU A 140 4.82 -5.69 -6.43
N LYS A 141 5.67 -5.41 -5.44
CA LYS A 141 7.04 -4.97 -5.67
C LYS A 141 8.00 -5.90 -4.93
N VAL A 142 8.86 -6.57 -5.72
CA VAL A 142 10.03 -7.36 -5.32
C VAL A 142 9.75 -8.46 -4.29
N GLU A 143 8.60 -9.11 -4.42
CA GLU A 143 8.02 -10.13 -3.52
C GLU A 143 7.94 -9.67 -2.05
N PHE A 144 7.98 -8.36 -1.85
CA PHE A 144 8.23 -7.76 -0.56
C PHE A 144 7.00 -7.02 -0.05
N ILE A 145 6.34 -6.26 -0.92
CA ILE A 145 5.20 -5.42 -0.58
C ILE A 145 4.11 -5.51 -1.64
N TRP A 146 2.87 -5.61 -1.16
CA TRP A 146 1.65 -5.48 -1.96
C TRP A 146 1.02 -4.13 -1.63
N TYR A 147 0.80 -3.32 -2.64
CA TYR A 147 0.32 -1.94 -2.52
C TYR A 147 -1.04 -1.79 -3.18
N TYR A 148 -1.97 -1.14 -2.47
CA TYR A 148 -3.35 -0.96 -2.88
C TYR A 148 -3.63 0.53 -3.03
N GLU A 149 -3.97 0.94 -4.25
CA GLU A 149 -4.34 2.33 -4.59
C GLU A 149 -5.80 2.34 -5.04
N ASP A 150 -6.59 3.28 -4.49
CA ASP A 150 -7.96 3.45 -4.94
C ASP A 150 -8.03 3.77 -6.44
N VAL A 151 -8.86 3.02 -7.18
CA VAL A 151 -9.00 3.17 -8.64
C VAL A 151 -9.44 4.58 -9.01
N VAL A 152 -10.31 5.20 -8.19
CA VAL A 152 -10.94 6.49 -8.47
C VAL A 152 -10.05 7.66 -8.07
N THR A 153 -9.68 7.74 -6.78
CA THR A 153 -8.96 8.91 -6.24
C THR A 153 -7.44 8.81 -6.38
N LYS A 154 -6.92 7.64 -6.75
CA LYS A 154 -5.47 7.36 -6.83
C LYS A 154 -4.74 7.48 -5.50
N ARG A 155 -5.47 7.50 -4.38
CA ARG A 155 -4.88 7.59 -3.06
C ARG A 155 -4.36 6.21 -2.60
N PRO A 156 -3.29 6.17 -1.79
CA PRO A 156 -2.92 4.97 -1.04
C PRO A 156 -4.08 4.53 -0.14
N VAL A 157 -4.42 3.24 -0.13
CA VAL A 157 -5.47 2.68 0.74
C VAL A 157 -4.87 1.70 1.74
N HIS A 158 -4.02 0.80 1.27
CA HIS A 158 -3.50 -0.30 2.07
C HIS A 158 -2.14 -0.73 1.51
N TRP A 159 -1.27 -1.25 2.37
CA TRP A 159 -0.20 -2.13 1.90
C TRP A 159 0.13 -3.24 2.88
N VAL A 160 0.57 -4.36 2.35
CA VAL A 160 0.90 -5.57 3.10
C VAL A 160 2.33 -5.96 2.80
N PHE A 161 3.12 -6.22 3.83
CA PHE A 161 4.48 -6.74 3.68
C PHE A 161 4.47 -8.28 3.66
N TYR A 162 5.50 -8.88 3.07
CA TYR A 162 5.68 -10.34 3.03
C TYR A 162 5.67 -11.02 4.41
N THR A 163 5.96 -10.25 5.47
CA THR A 163 5.89 -10.70 6.86
C THR A 163 4.47 -10.83 7.41
N GLY A 164 3.44 -10.39 6.66
CA GLY A 164 2.05 -10.33 7.10
C GLY A 164 1.70 -9.07 7.89
N ARG A 165 2.64 -8.10 8.04
CA ARG A 165 2.30 -6.77 8.56
C ARG A 165 1.45 -6.03 7.53
N SER A 166 0.28 -5.57 7.95
CA SER A 166 -0.59 -4.72 7.15
C SER A 166 -0.60 -3.30 7.67
N ILE A 167 -0.71 -2.35 6.74
CA ILE A 167 -0.89 -0.93 7.03
C ILE A 167 -2.12 -0.45 6.26
N GLN A 168 -3.04 0.16 6.99
CA GLN A 168 -4.23 0.84 6.48
C GLN A 168 -4.03 2.34 6.53
N VAL A 169 -4.39 3.02 5.44
CA VAL A 169 -4.23 4.47 5.30
C VAL A 169 -5.52 5.16 5.71
N MET A 170 -5.53 5.75 6.91
CA MET A 170 -6.72 6.39 7.49
C MET A 170 -6.93 7.78 6.89
N THR A 171 -5.88 8.60 6.86
CA THR A 171 -5.88 9.94 6.24
C THR A 171 -4.75 10.06 5.23
N PHE A 172 -4.90 10.95 4.24
CA PHE A 172 -3.85 11.22 3.27
C PHE A 172 -3.96 12.67 2.79
N GLU A 173 -3.14 13.54 3.38
CA GLU A 173 -3.18 14.99 3.21
C GLU A 173 -2.02 15.44 2.33
N VAL A 174 -2.28 15.57 1.04
CA VAL A 174 -1.28 15.97 0.03
C VAL A 174 -0.83 17.42 0.27
N GLY A 175 0.48 17.64 0.28
CA GLY A 175 1.08 18.96 0.46
C GLY A 175 1.18 19.43 1.91
N ALA A 176 0.76 18.62 2.89
CA ALA A 176 0.95 18.93 4.30
C ALA A 176 2.45 18.93 4.65
N VAL A 177 2.84 19.87 5.52
CA VAL A 177 4.22 20.08 5.94
C VAL A 177 4.32 20.22 7.46
N LEU A 178 5.46 19.77 8.01
CA LEU A 178 5.76 19.86 9.44
C LEU A 178 6.82 20.92 9.69
N ASP A 179 6.67 21.71 10.75
CA ASP A 179 7.64 22.72 11.17
C ASP A 179 9.06 22.14 11.27
N ASP A 180 10.04 22.84 10.71
CA ASP A 180 11.44 22.39 10.62
C ASP A 180 12.06 21.96 11.95
N ALA A 181 11.68 22.64 13.04
CA ALA A 181 12.19 22.33 14.37
C ALA A 181 11.80 20.91 14.86
N LYS A 182 10.68 20.36 14.38
CA LYS A 182 10.18 19.05 14.82
C LYS A 182 10.94 17.88 14.21
N TRP A 183 11.71 18.10 13.15
CA TRP A 183 12.50 17.07 12.47
C TRP A 183 13.84 16.77 13.16
N GLN A 184 14.18 17.51 14.22
CA GLN A 184 15.48 17.35 14.88
C GLN A 184 15.46 16.19 15.88
N ALA A 185 16.41 15.27 15.74
CA ALA A 185 16.68 14.28 16.76
C ALA A 185 17.14 14.98 18.07
N PRO A 186 16.72 14.50 19.24
CA PRO A 186 17.10 15.10 20.51
C PRO A 186 18.61 15.05 20.78
N VAL A 187 19.12 16.00 21.58
CA VAL A 187 20.56 16.12 21.88
C VAL A 187 21.17 14.86 22.49
N TYR A 188 20.43 14.11 23.31
CA TYR A 188 20.91 12.87 23.94
C TYR A 188 21.11 11.71 22.96
N CYS A 189 20.67 11.84 21.70
CA CYS A 189 20.99 10.90 20.64
C CYS A 189 22.45 10.98 20.18
N PHE A 190 23.14 12.08 20.50
CA PHE A 190 24.53 12.33 20.12
C PHE A 190 25.51 12.11 21.28
N ASP A 191 24.99 11.86 22.48
CA ASP A 191 25.81 11.54 23.64
C ASP A 191 26.48 10.17 23.44
N LYS A 192 27.79 10.10 23.67
CA LYS A 192 28.52 8.83 23.62
C LYS A 192 28.03 7.94 24.75
N LYS A 193 27.27 6.89 24.41
CA LYS A 193 27.03 5.79 25.34
C LYS A 193 28.34 5.06 25.52
N ASP A 194 28.88 5.02 26.73
CA ASP A 194 30.07 4.22 27.05
C ASP A 194 29.80 2.76 26.67
N VAL A 195 30.36 2.33 25.55
CA VAL A 195 30.28 0.94 25.10
C VAL A 195 31.14 0.13 26.04
N LYS A 196 30.52 -0.56 27.01
CA LYS A 196 31.23 -1.59 27.77
C LYS A 196 31.63 -2.71 26.78
N PRO A 197 32.92 -3.08 26.70
CA PRO A 197 33.37 -4.13 25.80
C PRO A 197 32.71 -5.45 26.25
N GLY A 198 31.82 -5.98 25.42
CA GLY A 198 31.13 -7.26 25.66
C GLY A 198 29.59 -7.21 25.67
N TYR A 199 28.96 -6.05 25.54
CA TYR A 199 27.50 -5.97 25.39
C TYR A 199 27.13 -6.06 23.90
N ASN A 200 26.83 -7.28 23.43
CA ASN A 200 26.19 -7.48 22.13
C ASN A 200 24.85 -6.75 22.15
N SER A 201 24.73 -5.67 21.37
CA SER A 201 23.51 -4.86 21.25
C SER A 201 22.43 -5.56 20.41
N ASP A 202 22.22 -6.86 20.64
CA ASP A 202 21.06 -7.61 20.14
C ASP A 202 19.85 -7.35 21.06
N ASN A 203 19.52 -6.07 21.24
CA ASN A 203 18.21 -5.72 21.79
C ASN A 203 17.19 -5.88 20.65
N LYS A 204 16.67 -7.11 20.54
CA LYS A 204 15.65 -7.59 19.60
C LYS A 204 14.27 -6.90 19.72
N VAL A 205 14.18 -5.75 20.37
CA VAL A 205 12.93 -5.00 20.53
C VAL A 205 13.06 -3.79 19.60
N ASP A 206 12.19 -3.74 18.60
CA ASP A 206 12.06 -2.71 17.54
C ASP A 206 12.83 -2.91 16.23
N ALA A 207 13.78 -3.85 16.16
CA ALA A 207 14.39 -4.24 14.88
C ALA A 207 13.37 -4.84 13.88
N ASN A 208 12.21 -5.29 14.38
CA ASN A 208 11.13 -5.81 13.55
C ASN A 208 10.39 -4.71 12.79
N PHE A 209 10.48 -3.42 13.16
CA PHE A 209 9.83 -2.36 12.38
C PHE A 209 10.51 -2.21 11.01
N LEU A 210 11.84 -2.07 11.01
CA LEU A 210 12.66 -1.78 9.83
C LEU A 210 13.28 -2.99 9.12
N LYS A 211 13.65 -4.08 9.82
CA LYS A 211 14.32 -5.22 9.14
C LYS A 211 13.52 -5.75 7.93
N PRO A 212 12.19 -5.86 8.01
CA PRO A 212 11.40 -6.21 6.84
C PRO A 212 11.53 -5.14 5.74
N GLN A 213 11.30 -3.85 6.04
CA GLN A 213 11.39 -2.72 5.08
C GLN A 213 12.68 -2.67 4.25
N LEU A 214 13.79 -3.12 4.83
CA LEU A 214 15.13 -3.04 4.24
C LEU A 214 15.51 -4.24 3.38
N GLU A 215 15.24 -5.47 3.83
CA GLU A 215 15.77 -6.66 3.16
C GLU A 215 15.13 -6.94 1.79
N GLY A 216 13.85 -6.56 1.61
CA GLY A 216 13.17 -6.73 0.33
C GLY A 216 13.53 -5.67 -0.71
N VAL A 217 13.66 -4.39 -0.30
CA VAL A 217 14.00 -3.29 -1.20
C VAL A 217 15.44 -3.42 -1.71
N LEU A 218 16.38 -3.83 -0.86
CA LEU A 218 17.80 -4.02 -1.23
C LEU A 218 18.03 -5.14 -2.26
N ARG A 219 17.17 -6.16 -2.33
CA ARG A 219 17.26 -7.18 -3.38
C ARG A 219 16.72 -6.69 -4.73
N GLY A 220 15.78 -5.76 -4.71
CA GLY A 220 15.15 -5.21 -5.91
C GLY A 220 15.97 -4.16 -6.66
N SER A 221 16.81 -3.40 -5.95
CA SER A 221 17.62 -2.32 -6.54
C SER A 221 19.01 -2.75 -7.02
N MET A 222 19.32 -4.05 -6.98
CA MET A 222 20.57 -4.62 -7.53
C MET A 222 20.41 -5.32 -8.88
N GLN A 223 19.22 -5.26 -9.51
CA GLN A 223 19.05 -5.74 -10.88
C GLN A 223 18.20 -4.73 -11.68
N LEU A 224 18.88 -4.13 -12.67
CA LEU A 224 18.46 -3.16 -13.70
C LEU A 224 18.69 -1.68 -13.37
#